data_AF-A0A6P0WPN5-F1
#
_entry.id   AF-A0A6P0WPN5-F1
#
_cell.length_a   1.000
_cell.length_b   1.000
_cell.length_c   1.000
_cell.angle_alpha   90.00
_cell.angle_beta   90.00
_cell.angle_gamma   90.00
#
_symmetry.space_group_name_H-M   'P 1'
#
loop_
_entity.id
_entity.type
_entity.pdbx_description
1 polymer ?
#
loop_
_entity_poly.entity_id
_entity_poly.type
_entity_poly.pdbx_seq_one_letter_code
_entity_poly.pdbx_strand_id
1 'polypeptide(L)'
;MPSPPEPDNLARADQLQAAIAVLQQEIKRIEAHSDVAPPGCRVMRYQVKTKKGRYWYYKLQALEPIFRSGKSGEKLSKYKHLGKAGSPAHIDAVLQVASRNQINELQRAINSLSDSWLEVVFAQEKEEKKASSK
;
A
#
# COMPACT_ATOMS: atom_id res chain seq x y z
N MET A 1 -25.07 -18.85 -22.83
CA MET A 1 -23.75 -19.50 -22.95
C MET A 1 -23.48 -20.19 -21.62
N PRO A 2 -23.39 -21.53 -21.55
CA PRO A 2 -22.93 -22.18 -20.33
C PRO A 2 -21.48 -21.78 -20.05
N SER A 3 -21.13 -21.57 -18.78
CA SER A 3 -19.75 -21.36 -18.36
C SER A 3 -18.90 -22.59 -18.71
N PRO A 4 -17.62 -22.41 -19.08
CA PRO A 4 -16.72 -23.54 -19.27
C PRO A 4 -16.64 -24.38 -17.98
N PRO A 5 -16.35 -25.69 -18.10
CA PRO A 5 -16.23 -26.57 -16.94
C PRO A 5 -15.21 -26.00 -15.96
N GLU A 6 -15.59 -25.94 -14.68
CA GLU A 6 -14.72 -25.39 -13.64
C GLU A 6 -13.49 -26.29 -13.45
N PRO A 7 -12.28 -25.70 -13.34
CA PRO A 7 -11.08 -26.45 -13.00
C PRO A 7 -11.21 -27.07 -11.61
N ASP A 8 -10.51 -28.20 -11.39
CA ASP A 8 -10.47 -28.82 -10.07
C ASP A 8 -9.85 -27.91 -9.00
N ASN A 9 -10.04 -28.25 -7.73
CA ASN A 9 -9.62 -27.39 -6.62
C ASN A 9 -8.10 -27.19 -6.59
N LEU A 10 -7.30 -28.16 -7.02
CA LEU A 10 -5.84 -28.01 -7.06
C LEU A 10 -5.41 -26.99 -8.12
N ALA A 11 -5.95 -27.10 -9.33
CA ALA A 11 -5.68 -26.15 -10.40
C ALA A 11 -6.12 -24.72 -10.03
N ARG A 12 -7.25 -24.58 -9.32
CA ARG A 12 -7.72 -23.28 -8.79
C ARG A 12 -6.78 -22.72 -7.73
N ALA A 13 -6.28 -23.57 -6.82
CA ALA A 13 -5.33 -23.17 -5.80
C ALA A 13 -4.02 -22.66 -6.43
N ASP A 14 -3.51 -23.35 -7.45
CA ASP A 14 -2.31 -22.94 -8.19
C ASP A 14 -2.50 -21.60 -8.90
N GLN A 15 -3.66 -21.38 -9.53
CA GLN A 15 -3.99 -20.11 -10.16
C GLN A 15 -4.01 -18.94 -9.16
N LEU A 16 -4.59 -19.15 -7.97
CA LEU A 16 -4.63 -18.16 -6.91
C LEU A 16 -3.22 -17.83 -6.39
N GLN A 17 -2.37 -18.85 -6.18
CA GLN A 17 -0.98 -18.63 -5.78
C GLN A 17 -0.19 -17.87 -6.83
N ALA A 18 -0.34 -18.21 -8.12
CA ALA A 18 0.30 -17.49 -9.21
C ALA A 18 -0.12 -16.02 -9.24
N ALA A 19 -1.41 -15.73 -9.06
CA ALA A 19 -1.91 -14.36 -9.00
C ALA A 19 -1.34 -13.59 -7.78
N ILE A 20 -1.27 -14.22 -6.60
CA ILE A 20 -0.63 -13.63 -5.41
C ILE A 20 0.84 -13.29 -5.70
N ALA A 21 1.58 -14.20 -6.34
CA ALA A 21 2.98 -13.99 -6.67
C ALA A 21 3.20 -12.79 -7.60
N VAL A 22 2.32 -12.59 -8.59
CA VAL A 22 2.34 -11.42 -9.47
C VAL A 22 2.18 -10.12 -8.68
N LEU A 23 1.20 -10.05 -7.77
CA LEU A 23 0.97 -8.86 -6.95
C LEU A 23 2.14 -8.57 -6.00
N GLN A 24 2.74 -9.62 -5.41
CA GLN A 24 3.92 -9.48 -4.57
C GLN A 24 5.13 -8.95 -5.36
N GLN A 25 5.30 -9.39 -6.60
CA GLN A 25 6.36 -8.89 -7.48
C GLN A 25 6.15 -7.40 -7.81
N GLU A 26 4.91 -6.98 -8.01
CA GLU A 26 4.57 -5.58 -8.26
C GLU A 26 4.86 -4.70 -7.04
N ILE A 27 4.54 -5.15 -5.82
CA ILE A 27 4.93 -4.44 -4.58
C ILE A 27 6.45 -4.24 -4.53
N LYS A 28 7.23 -5.32 -4.73
CA LYS A 28 8.70 -5.26 -4.74
C LYS A 28 9.23 -4.29 -5.81
N ARG A 29 8.57 -4.23 -6.98
CA ARG A 29 8.94 -3.31 -8.06
C ARG A 29 8.75 -1.85 -7.62
N ILE A 30 7.64 -1.52 -6.97
CA ILE A 30 7.36 -0.17 -6.48
C ILE A 30 8.37 0.23 -5.40
N GLU A 31 8.64 -0.66 -4.45
CA GLU A 31 9.61 -0.45 -3.36
C GLU A 31 11.04 -0.27 -3.86
N ALA A 32 11.43 -0.93 -4.95
CA ALA A 32 12.76 -0.80 -5.55
C ALA A 32 12.97 0.52 -6.33
N HIS A 33 11.91 1.09 -6.91
CA HIS A 33 12.01 2.23 -7.82
C HIS A 33 11.57 3.56 -7.20
N SER A 34 10.87 3.54 -6.07
CA SER A 34 10.32 4.74 -5.46
C SER A 34 10.44 4.72 -3.95
N ASP A 35 10.75 5.89 -3.37
CA ASP A 35 10.57 6.10 -1.95
C ASP A 35 9.08 5.93 -1.59
N VAL A 36 8.80 5.33 -0.45
CA VAL A 36 7.44 5.10 0.03
C VAL A 36 7.20 5.95 1.27
N ALA A 37 6.13 6.75 1.26
CA ALA A 37 5.80 7.58 2.42
C ALA A 37 5.41 6.68 3.61
N PRO A 38 5.76 7.05 4.86
CA PRO A 38 5.37 6.27 6.02
C PRO A 38 3.83 6.11 6.13
N PRO A 39 3.37 5.05 6.82
CA PRO A 39 1.95 4.83 7.06
C PRO A 39 1.27 6.07 7.69
N GLY A 40 0.03 6.35 7.26
CA GLY A 40 -0.75 7.47 7.79
C GLY A 40 -0.29 8.87 7.38
N CYS A 41 0.79 9.01 6.60
CA CYS A 41 1.24 10.32 6.10
C CYS A 41 0.31 10.89 5.01
N ARG A 42 0.13 12.21 4.99
CA ARG A 42 -0.62 12.92 3.95
C ARG A 42 0.01 14.26 3.61
N VAL A 43 -0.02 14.64 2.34
CA VAL A 43 0.40 15.97 1.90
C VAL A 43 -0.73 16.96 2.19
N MET A 44 -0.42 18.00 2.95
CA MET A 44 -1.38 19.03 3.37
C MET A 44 -0.91 20.39 2.90
N ARG A 45 -1.84 21.18 2.37
CA ARG A 45 -1.63 22.60 2.11
C ARG A 45 -1.92 23.42 3.36
N TYR A 46 -1.13 24.46 3.60
CA TYR A 46 -1.36 25.40 4.70
C TYR A 46 -0.92 26.82 4.33
N GLN A 47 -1.50 27.80 5.02
CA GLN A 47 -1.26 29.21 4.74
C GLN A 47 -0.38 29.83 5.83
N VAL A 48 0.57 30.67 5.42
CA VAL A 48 1.41 31.45 6.32
C VAL A 48 1.17 32.93 6.06
N LYS A 49 0.80 33.67 7.11
CA LYS A 49 0.68 35.12 7.07
C LYS A 49 2.06 35.74 7.30
N THR A 50 2.47 36.63 6.41
CA THR A 50 3.71 37.41 6.51
C THR A 50 3.41 38.90 6.42
N LYS A 51 4.40 39.75 6.68
CA LYS A 51 4.27 41.21 6.50
C LYS A 51 3.90 41.61 5.07
N LYS A 52 4.27 40.79 4.07
CA LYS A 52 4.04 41.02 2.63
C LYS A 52 2.78 40.33 2.08
N GLY A 53 1.93 39.77 2.94
CA GLY A 53 0.72 39.05 2.53
C GLY A 53 0.72 37.57 2.94
N ARG A 54 -0.22 36.79 2.38
CA ARG A 54 -0.42 35.39 2.71
C ARG A 54 0.15 34.47 1.62
N TYR A 55 0.92 33.47 2.05
CA TYR A 55 1.59 32.53 1.16
C TYR A 55 1.12 31.11 1.44
N TRP A 56 0.98 30.31 0.38
CA TRP A 56 0.63 28.90 0.49
C TRP A 56 1.86 28.02 0.47
N TYR A 57 1.91 27.07 1.38
CA TYR A 57 2.97 26.09 1.53
C TYR A 57 2.37 24.69 1.73
N TYR A 58 3.23 23.69 1.65
CA TYR A 58 2.88 22.28 1.79
C TYR A 58 3.71 21.64 2.90
N LYS A 59 3.10 20.65 3.56
CA LYS A 59 3.74 19.83 4.58
C LYS A 59 3.32 18.38 4.40
N LEU A 60 4.23 17.45 4.69
CA LEU A 60 3.88 16.06 4.94
C LEU A 60 3.47 15.96 6.40
N GLN A 61 2.25 15.52 6.65
CA GLN A 61 1.68 15.35 7.98
C GLN A 61 1.54 13.86 8.29
N ALA A 62 2.10 13.41 9.41
CA ALA A 62 1.92 12.08 9.96
C ALA A 62 0.87 12.08 11.09
N LEU A 63 0.37 10.89 11.44
CA LEU A 63 -0.49 10.70 12.61
C LEU A 63 0.31 10.87 13.92
N GLU A 64 1.51 10.28 13.96
CA GLU A 64 2.41 10.34 15.11
C GLU A 64 3.67 11.18 14.81
N PRO A 65 4.37 11.68 15.85
CA PRO A 65 5.60 12.45 15.66
C PRO A 65 6.72 11.51 15.19
N ILE A 66 6.99 11.50 13.89
CA ILE A 66 8.00 10.62 13.28
C ILE A 66 9.10 11.38 12.53
N PHE A 67 8.91 12.68 12.26
CA PHE A 67 9.88 13.48 11.54
C PHE A 67 10.83 14.17 12.53
N ARG A 68 12.14 13.98 12.37
CA ARG A 68 13.13 14.71 13.16
C ARG A 68 12.98 16.22 12.97
N SER A 69 13.01 16.96 14.08
CA SER A 69 12.82 18.41 14.16
C SER A 69 13.84 19.03 15.12
N GLY A 70 14.26 20.26 14.82
CA GLY A 70 15.27 20.99 15.58
C GLY A 70 16.71 20.69 15.14
N LYS A 71 17.67 21.49 15.62
CA LYS A 71 19.09 21.40 15.22
C LYS A 71 19.80 20.13 15.76
N SER A 72 19.35 19.58 16.90
CA SER A 72 19.88 18.34 17.48
C SER A 72 19.16 17.07 17.02
N GLY A 73 18.00 17.18 16.35
CA GLY A 73 17.22 16.02 15.93
C GLY A 73 16.53 15.22 17.05
N GLU A 74 16.68 15.65 18.31
CA GLU A 74 16.12 14.97 19.50
C GLU A 74 14.59 15.06 19.59
N LYS A 75 13.98 16.07 18.96
CA LYS A 75 12.53 16.26 18.99
C LYS A 75 11.90 15.70 17.72
N LEU A 76 10.86 14.88 17.87
CA LEU A 76 10.05 14.42 16.77
C LEU A 76 8.85 15.35 16.54
N SER A 77 8.46 15.50 15.28
CA SER A 77 7.36 16.33 14.82
C SER A 77 6.41 15.50 13.96
N LYS A 78 5.12 15.84 14.02
CA LYS A 78 4.10 15.31 13.10
C LYS A 78 4.19 15.91 11.70
N TYR A 79 5.04 16.93 11.51
CA TYR A 79 5.11 17.72 10.28
C TYR A 79 6.52 17.78 9.71
N LYS A 80 6.65 17.51 8.41
CA LYS A 80 7.82 17.84 7.58
C LYS A 80 7.44 18.92 6.58
N HIS A 81 8.14 20.05 6.61
CA HIS A 81 7.89 21.15 5.66
C HIS A 81 8.38 20.77 4.26
N LEU A 82 7.55 21.01 3.24
CA LEU A 82 7.84 20.66 1.84
C LEU A 82 8.07 21.88 0.95
N GLY A 83 7.84 23.10 1.45
CA GLY A 83 7.97 24.32 0.67
C GLY A 83 6.71 24.65 -0.14
N LYS A 84 6.90 25.29 -1.29
CA LYS A 84 5.84 25.82 -2.15
C LYS A 84 5.29 24.73 -3.10
N ALA A 85 4.16 25.01 -3.75
CA ALA A 85 3.66 24.15 -4.82
C ALA A 85 4.74 23.92 -5.88
N GLY A 86 4.88 22.68 -6.33
CA GLY A 86 5.82 22.28 -7.38
C GLY A 86 7.30 22.25 -6.98
N SER A 87 7.65 22.49 -5.70
CA SER A 87 9.02 22.23 -5.26
C SER A 87 9.36 20.72 -5.38
N PRO A 88 10.64 20.34 -5.54
CA PRO A 88 11.04 18.94 -5.55
C PRO A 88 10.49 18.17 -4.35
N ALA A 89 10.70 18.69 -3.13
CA ALA A 89 10.17 18.06 -1.91
C ALA A 89 8.64 17.93 -1.87
N HIS A 90 7.89 18.84 -2.50
CA HIS A 90 6.44 18.71 -2.62
C HIS A 90 6.06 17.60 -3.60
N ILE A 91 6.66 17.58 -4.78
CA ILE A 91 6.40 16.56 -5.81
C ILE A 91 6.78 15.17 -5.28
N ASP A 92 7.98 15.04 -4.72
CA ASP A 92 8.48 13.79 -4.15
C ASP A 92 7.52 13.25 -3.08
N ALA A 93 7.08 14.10 -2.14
CA ALA A 93 6.15 13.67 -1.10
C ALA A 93 4.79 13.23 -1.65
N VAL A 94 4.30 13.85 -2.73
CA VAL A 94 3.06 13.43 -3.40
C VAL A 94 3.25 12.06 -4.05
N LEU A 95 4.36 11.85 -4.77
CA LEU A 95 4.68 10.57 -5.40
C LEU A 95 4.87 9.46 -4.35
N GLN A 96 5.60 9.73 -3.27
CA GLN A 96 5.80 8.80 -2.16
C GLN A 96 4.48 8.36 -1.51
N VAL A 97 3.53 9.29 -1.35
CA VAL A 97 2.18 8.97 -0.84
C VAL A 97 1.38 8.14 -1.85
N ALA A 98 1.52 8.43 -3.16
CA ALA A 98 0.88 7.65 -4.21
C ALA A 98 1.41 6.21 -4.27
N SER A 99 2.73 6.02 -4.27
CA SER A 99 3.37 4.70 -4.21
C SER A 99 2.89 3.88 -3.01
N ARG A 100 2.84 4.49 -1.82
CA ARG A 100 2.31 3.83 -0.62
C ARG A 100 0.86 3.40 -0.80
N ASN A 101 0.01 4.26 -1.38
CA ASN A 101 -1.39 3.91 -1.61
C ASN A 101 -1.53 2.73 -2.57
N GLN A 102 -0.73 2.70 -3.64
CA GLN A 102 -0.71 1.58 -4.57
C GLN A 102 -0.30 0.28 -3.86
N ILE A 103 0.76 0.30 -3.05
CA ILE A 103 1.19 -0.86 -2.25
C ILE A 103 0.06 -1.33 -1.31
N ASN A 104 -0.63 -0.41 -0.63
CA ASN A 104 -1.73 -0.76 0.28
C ASN A 104 -2.87 -1.48 -0.46
N GLU A 105 -3.24 -1.03 -1.65
CA GLU A 105 -4.30 -1.67 -2.44
C GLU A 105 -3.85 -3.02 -2.99
N LEU A 106 -2.59 -3.16 -3.44
CA LEU A 106 -2.03 -4.46 -3.82
C LEU A 106 -2.04 -5.44 -2.65
N GLN A 107 -1.71 -5.00 -1.44
CA GLN A 107 -1.76 -5.84 -0.24
C GLN A 107 -3.18 -6.28 0.10
N ARG A 108 -4.18 -5.41 -0.08
CA ARG A 108 -5.60 -5.79 0.09
C ARG A 108 -6.03 -6.85 -0.92
N ALA A 109 -5.61 -6.71 -2.17
CA ALA A 109 -5.87 -7.71 -3.20
C ALA A 109 -5.21 -9.06 -2.87
N ILE A 110 -3.96 -9.05 -2.39
CA ILE A 110 -3.28 -10.27 -1.90
C ILE A 110 -4.05 -10.93 -0.76
N ASN A 111 -4.53 -10.14 0.21
CA ASN A 111 -5.30 -10.69 1.34
C ASN A 111 -6.59 -11.35 0.83
N SER A 112 -7.31 -10.70 -0.08
CA SER A 112 -8.53 -11.27 -0.68
C SER A 112 -8.26 -12.57 -1.44
N LEU A 113 -7.17 -12.65 -2.22
CA LEU A 113 -6.80 -13.87 -2.93
C LEU A 113 -6.35 -14.98 -1.97
N SER A 114 -5.69 -14.62 -0.87
CA SER A 114 -5.30 -15.56 0.19
C SER A 114 -6.52 -16.18 0.86
N ASP A 115 -7.55 -15.37 1.14
CA ASP A 115 -8.82 -15.86 1.68
C ASP A 115 -9.50 -16.84 0.71
N SER A 116 -9.57 -16.48 -0.59
CA SER A 116 -10.08 -17.39 -1.63
C SER A 116 -9.27 -18.68 -1.75
N TRP A 117 -7.95 -18.62 -1.57
CA TRP A 117 -7.09 -19.80 -1.62
C TRP A 117 -7.38 -20.74 -0.44
N LEU A 118 -7.55 -20.20 0.77
CA LEU A 118 -7.92 -20.99 1.94
C LEU A 118 -9.26 -21.71 1.73
N GLU A 119 -10.26 -21.03 1.15
CA GLU A 119 -11.55 -21.66 0.84
C GLU A 119 -11.40 -22.87 -0.08
N VAL A 120 -10.59 -22.74 -1.14
CA VAL A 120 -10.34 -23.81 -2.11
C VAL A 120 -9.59 -24.99 -1.48
N VAL A 121 -8.57 -24.72 -0.67
CA VAL A 121 -7.81 -25.78 0.02
C VAL A 121 -8.69 -26.53 1.02
N PHE A 122 -9.51 -25.83 1.81
CA PHE A 122 -10.44 -26.49 2.73
C PHE A 122 -11.53 -27.29 2.01
N ALA A 123 -11.95 -26.87 0.81
CA ALA A 123 -12.86 -27.66 -0.01
C ALA A 123 -12.20 -28.97 -0.47
N GLN A 124 -10.95 -28.89 -0.94
CA GLN A 124 -10.16 -30.05 -1.36
C GLN A 124 -10.00 -31.07 -0.22
N GLU A 125 -9.59 -30.64 0.98
CA GLU A 125 -9.43 -31.54 2.13
C GLU A 125 -10.74 -32.28 2.50
N LYS A 126 -11.89 -31.62 2.34
CA LYS A 126 -13.20 -32.24 2.61
C LYS A 126 -13.54 -33.30 1.58
N GLU A 127 -13.19 -33.09 0.32
CA GLU A 127 -13.41 -34.07 -0.75
C GLU A 127 -12.54 -35.31 -0.53
N GLU A 128 -11.27 -35.13 -0.17
CA GLU A 128 -10.34 -36.22 0.13
C GLU A 128 -10.80 -37.07 1.33
N LYS A 129 -11.27 -36.42 2.41
CA LYS A 129 -11.83 -37.14 3.58
C LYS A 129 -13.08 -37.94 3.24
N LYS A 130 -13.94 -37.43 2.35
CA LYS A 130 -15.13 -38.17 1.87
C LYS A 130 -14.73 -39.36 1.00
N ALA A 131 -13.69 -39.22 0.17
CA ALA A 131 -13.17 -40.30 -0.66
C ALA A 131 -12.51 -41.41 0.17
N SER A 132 -11.78 -41.06 1.24
CA SER A 132 -11.11 -42.03 2.13
C SER A 132 -12.05 -42.75 3.10
N SER A 133 -13.30 -42.31 3.25
CA SER A 133 -14.32 -42.91 4.11
C SER A 133 -15.29 -43.83 3.35
N LYS A 134 -15.05 -44.05 2.05
CA LYS A 134 -15.79 -44.98 1.17
C LYS A 134 -14.96 -46.22 0.90
#